data_AF-A0A811TZQ5-F1
#
_entry.id   AF-A0A811TZQ5-F1
#
_cell.length_a   1.000
_cell.length_b   1.000
_cell.length_c   1.000
_cell.angle_alpha   90.00
_cell.angle_beta   90.00
_cell.angle_gamma   90.00
#
_symmetry.space_group_name_H-M   'P 1'
#
loop_
_entity.id
_entity.type
_entity.pdbx_description
1 polymer ?
#
loop_
_entity_poly.entity_id
_entity_poly.type
_entity_poly.pdbx_seq_one_letter_code
_entity_poly.pdbx_strand_id
1 'polypeptide(L)'
;MTSAVTPSKTNTVLTHLSRNGGTLSNRRFSESSADEVHRCEESIKLAAWNNNMSLNNSVNICSKTFQSNRKSCSRFQPDEIDERSGCCHFGGGHRKKRISDAIDVGIRVMLVFIFISLEAAKPFKRKLHPEEMWLYKNPRTPDIVSAQALLLSVIFGPLFVTLFHLWLTGDRRDFRAANWVWTLALGLNGLTTSLLKITVGRHRPDFFYRCFPDGIVVLNNVTHLHGSMDYYNCTGDIRQISEGRKSFPSGHASFAFVGFGFIAIYVCAKLHAMSARGRGQSWRLCISVLPLILATLIAVSRTCDYHHHWEDVTAGSIIGLMCVYLVYRQYYPSLSSINCHQPYIRICDRLKKTDTQLHSQSAGLLSEEDVSNDDISN
;
A
#
# COMPACT_ATOMS: atom_id res chain seq x y z
N MET A 1 41.10 -18.45 -66.23
CA MET A 1 39.97 -17.54 -66.48
C MET A 1 39.61 -16.91 -65.12
N THR A 2 40.29 -15.84 -64.67
CA THR A 2 39.93 -14.40 -64.87
C THR A 2 38.49 -14.10 -64.43
N SER A 3 38.16 -13.17 -63.52
CA SER A 3 38.86 -12.09 -62.80
C SER A 3 37.94 -11.67 -61.62
N ALA A 4 38.44 -11.50 -60.39
CA ALA A 4 38.88 -10.24 -59.76
C ALA A 4 37.78 -9.18 -59.53
N VAL A 5 37.56 -8.79 -58.26
CA VAL A 5 37.81 -7.42 -57.73
C VAL A 5 38.12 -7.50 -56.22
N THR A 6 39.26 -6.93 -55.87
CA THR A 6 39.90 -6.81 -54.54
C THR A 6 39.58 -5.47 -53.84
N PRO A 7 39.93 -5.32 -52.55
CA PRO A 7 39.46 -4.25 -51.65
C PRO A 7 40.37 -3.01 -51.67
N SER A 8 39.90 -1.90 -51.07
CA SER A 8 40.73 -0.71 -50.84
C SER A 8 41.00 -0.49 -49.35
N LYS A 9 42.29 -0.38 -49.03
CA LYS A 9 42.89 0.04 -47.77
C LYS A 9 43.53 1.42 -47.94
N THR A 10 43.64 2.11 -46.81
CA THR A 10 44.70 3.08 -46.41
C THR A 10 44.77 4.46 -47.08
N ASN A 11 44.75 5.52 -46.27
CA ASN A 11 45.99 6.22 -45.91
C ASN A 11 45.85 7.18 -44.72
N THR A 12 46.84 7.10 -43.85
CA THR A 12 47.22 8.01 -42.77
C THR A 12 48.13 9.09 -43.35
N VAL A 13 47.93 10.36 -43.00
CA VAL A 13 48.96 11.41 -43.08
C VAL A 13 48.99 12.19 -41.78
N LEU A 14 50.16 12.14 -41.13
CA LEU A 14 50.61 12.93 -39.99
C LEU A 14 51.07 14.32 -40.47
N THR A 15 50.66 15.37 -39.79
CA THR A 15 51.47 16.59 -39.64
C THR A 15 51.40 17.12 -38.20
N HIS A 16 52.59 17.34 -37.64
CA HIS A 16 52.91 17.90 -36.33
C HIS A 16 52.72 19.43 -36.33
N LEU A 17 52.19 20.02 -35.24
CA LEU A 17 52.75 21.22 -34.57
C LEU A 17 51.95 21.64 -33.31
N SER A 18 52.58 21.43 -32.15
CA SER A 18 52.67 22.24 -30.92
C SER A 18 51.44 22.98 -30.31
N ARG A 19 50.99 22.46 -29.15
CA ARG A 19 50.92 23.11 -27.81
C ARG A 19 50.18 24.46 -27.66
N ASN A 20 48.96 24.43 -27.09
CA ASN A 20 48.63 24.96 -25.75
C ASN A 20 47.12 24.92 -25.45
N GLY A 21 46.76 24.56 -24.20
CA GLY A 21 45.62 25.14 -23.48
C GLY A 21 44.26 24.42 -23.52
N GLY A 22 43.97 23.67 -22.45
CA GLY A 22 42.75 23.89 -21.66
C GLY A 22 41.42 23.26 -22.10
N THR A 23 41.00 22.25 -21.32
CA THR A 23 39.62 21.89 -20.95
C THR A 23 38.67 21.32 -22.01
N LEU A 24 38.61 19.98 -22.00
CA LEU A 24 37.62 19.15 -22.68
C LEU A 24 36.27 19.16 -21.93
N SER A 25 35.23 19.59 -22.64
CA SER A 25 33.82 19.35 -22.33
C SER A 25 33.50 17.87 -22.51
N ASN A 26 32.95 17.23 -21.47
CA ASN A 26 32.40 15.88 -21.56
C ASN A 26 30.97 15.90 -20.99
N ARG A 27 29.97 15.78 -21.88
CA ARG A 27 28.56 15.58 -21.52
C ARG A 27 28.39 14.16 -20.97
N ARG A 28 27.92 14.05 -19.73
CA ARG A 28 27.29 12.82 -19.18
C ARG A 28 25.92 13.22 -18.64
N PHE A 29 24.87 12.60 -19.15
CA PHE A 29 23.50 12.79 -18.72
C PHE A 29 23.14 11.76 -17.64
N SER A 30 22.21 12.14 -16.76
CA SER A 30 21.61 11.43 -15.60
C SER A 30 22.38 11.50 -14.26
N GLU A 31 22.48 12.70 -13.69
CA GLU A 31 22.61 12.88 -12.23
C GLU A 31 21.25 12.71 -11.55
N SER A 32 21.27 12.11 -10.37
CA SER A 32 20.13 11.76 -9.54
C SER A 32 19.73 12.95 -8.66
N SER A 33 18.44 13.11 -8.38
CA SER A 33 17.80 14.12 -7.51
C SER A 33 18.35 14.21 -6.05
N ALA A 34 19.33 13.39 -5.68
CA ALA A 34 19.93 13.36 -4.35
C ALA A 34 21.12 14.32 -4.18
N ASP A 35 21.79 14.71 -5.27
CA ASP A 35 23.01 15.54 -5.19
C ASP A 35 22.73 17.04 -5.04
N GLU A 36 21.49 17.48 -5.30
CA GLU A 36 21.08 18.89 -5.18
C GLU A 36 20.77 19.30 -3.73
N VAL A 37 20.36 18.35 -2.89
CA VAL A 37 20.06 18.58 -1.46
C VAL A 37 21.34 18.79 -0.65
N HIS A 38 22.44 18.11 -1.01
CA HIS A 38 23.70 18.22 -0.27
C HIS A 38 24.45 19.55 -0.50
N ARG A 39 24.25 20.21 -1.66
CA ARG A 39 24.91 21.49 -1.98
C ARG A 39 24.23 22.70 -1.31
N CYS A 40 22.95 22.59 -0.95
CA CYS A 40 22.21 23.64 -0.26
C CYS A 40 22.51 23.71 1.24
N GLU A 41 22.91 22.60 1.86
CA GLU A 41 23.20 22.57 3.30
C GLU A 41 24.61 23.13 3.62
N GLU A 42 25.56 23.03 2.68
CA GLU A 42 26.92 23.57 2.85
C GLU A 42 26.99 25.10 2.64
N SER A 43 26.18 25.66 1.73
CA SER A 43 26.12 27.11 1.49
C SER A 43 25.49 27.89 2.63
N ILE A 44 24.54 27.28 3.36
CA ILE A 44 23.89 27.89 4.54
C ILE A 44 24.84 27.88 5.75
N LYS A 45 25.68 26.84 5.92
CA LYS A 45 26.66 26.76 7.02
C LYS A 45 27.84 27.73 6.84
N LEU A 46 28.20 28.08 5.60
CA LEU A 46 29.25 29.06 5.30
C LEU A 46 28.79 30.52 5.45
N ALA A 47 27.50 30.83 5.22
CA ALA A 47 26.95 32.18 5.39
C ALA A 47 26.74 32.58 6.87
N ALA A 48 26.56 31.60 7.76
CA ALA A 48 26.32 31.84 9.19
C ALA A 48 27.58 32.16 10.02
N TRP A 49 28.79 31.99 9.45
CA TRP A 49 30.05 32.21 10.18
C TRP A 49 30.65 33.61 9.97
N ASN A 50 30.14 34.45 9.06
CA ASN A 50 30.89 35.63 8.61
C ASN A 50 30.37 37.02 9.02
N ASN A 51 29.43 37.15 9.96
CA ASN A 51 28.98 38.47 10.43
C ASN A 51 29.03 38.60 11.95
N ASN A 52 30.22 38.91 12.47
CA ASN A 52 30.38 39.53 13.79
C ASN A 52 31.65 40.40 13.79
N MET A 53 31.58 41.63 13.26
CA MET A 53 32.56 42.67 13.58
C MET A 53 32.05 44.10 13.25
N SER A 54 32.22 44.99 14.24
CA SER A 54 31.95 46.45 14.25
C SER A 54 30.44 46.82 14.38
N LEU A 55 29.99 47.71 15.26
CA LEU A 55 30.61 48.93 15.79
C LEU A 55 29.91 49.34 17.10
N ASN A 56 30.68 49.63 18.15
CA ASN A 56 30.23 50.35 19.34
C ASN A 56 30.25 51.87 19.09
N ASN A 57 29.20 52.55 19.55
CA ASN A 57 29.07 53.93 20.03
C ASN A 57 27.91 54.67 19.36
N SER A 58 26.90 55.04 20.14
CA SER A 58 26.53 56.43 20.43
C SER A 58 25.18 56.55 21.15
N VAL A 59 25.27 57.02 22.41
CA VAL A 59 24.45 58.11 22.98
C VAL A 59 23.00 57.82 23.42
N ASN A 60 22.87 57.73 24.75
CA ASN A 60 21.76 58.18 25.62
C ASN A 60 20.79 59.18 24.99
N ILE A 61 19.47 58.97 25.15
CA ILE A 61 18.51 60.05 25.44
C ILE A 61 17.24 59.48 26.11
N CYS A 62 17.03 59.99 27.32
CA CYS A 62 15.78 60.35 27.99
C CYS A 62 14.76 59.28 28.42
N SER A 63 14.58 59.27 29.74
CA SER A 63 13.51 58.67 30.51
C SER A 63 12.30 59.62 30.61
N LYS A 64 11.09 59.03 30.77
CA LYS A 64 9.80 59.63 31.18
C LYS A 64 9.01 60.40 30.10
N THR A 65 7.82 59.91 29.74
CA THR A 65 6.51 60.19 30.37
C THR A 65 5.38 59.76 29.41
N PHE A 66 4.23 59.41 29.99
CA PHE A 66 2.87 59.45 29.40
C PHE A 66 2.24 58.13 28.89
N GLN A 67 1.49 57.57 29.83
CA GLN A 67 0.32 56.71 29.73
C GLN A 67 -0.74 57.27 28.75
N SER A 68 -1.37 56.42 27.93
CA SER A 68 -2.78 56.50 27.44
C SER A 68 -2.98 56.14 25.94
N ASN A 69 -3.59 54.97 25.74
CA ASN A 69 -4.64 54.62 24.76
C ASN A 69 -4.37 54.36 23.26
N ARG A 70 -4.73 53.11 22.89
CA ARG A 70 -5.49 52.63 21.71
C ARG A 70 -4.78 52.34 20.37
N LYS A 71 -4.77 51.02 20.09
CA LYS A 71 -5.28 50.29 18.91
C LYS A 71 -4.43 50.14 17.63
N SER A 72 -4.15 48.85 17.36
CA SER A 72 -4.38 48.12 16.09
C SER A 72 -3.32 48.14 14.98
N CYS A 73 -2.58 47.02 14.82
CA CYS A 73 -2.72 46.09 13.69
C CYS A 73 -1.84 44.84 13.87
N SER A 74 -2.38 43.70 13.43
CA SER A 74 -1.91 42.32 13.60
C SER A 74 -1.63 41.64 12.25
N ARG A 75 -0.71 40.65 12.22
CA ARG A 75 -0.65 39.44 11.35
C ARG A 75 0.75 38.80 11.41
N PHE A 76 0.98 37.49 11.43
CA PHE A 76 0.17 36.31 11.11
C PHE A 76 0.66 35.14 12.01
N GLN A 77 -0.25 34.48 12.70
CA GLN A 77 -0.03 33.31 13.56
C GLN A 77 -0.85 32.16 12.94
N PRO A 78 -0.30 30.93 12.78
CA PRO A 78 -1.04 29.86 12.14
C PRO A 78 -2.08 29.27 13.10
N ASP A 79 -3.33 29.57 12.80
CA ASP A 79 -4.56 28.82 12.97
C ASP A 79 -4.86 28.20 14.35
N GLU A 80 -5.40 29.05 15.24
CA GLU A 80 -6.49 28.65 16.14
C GLU A 80 -7.70 28.25 15.28
N ILE A 81 -7.90 26.96 15.07
CA ILE A 81 -9.23 26.46 14.74
C ILE A 81 -10.04 26.48 16.03
N ASP A 82 -11.01 27.38 16.02
CA ASP A 82 -12.14 27.48 16.92
C ASP A 82 -12.83 26.12 17.10
N GLU A 83 -12.46 25.38 18.14
CA GLU A 83 -13.35 24.40 18.78
C GLU A 83 -13.67 24.88 20.20
N ARG A 84 -14.45 25.97 20.26
CA ARG A 84 -15.52 26.07 21.23
C ARG A 84 -16.60 25.02 20.91
N SER A 85 -16.25 23.74 21.02
CA SER A 85 -17.18 22.60 21.03
C SER A 85 -16.81 21.70 22.20
N GLY A 86 -17.47 21.95 23.33
CA GLY A 86 -17.64 21.01 24.41
C GLY A 86 -16.36 20.49 25.04
N CYS A 87 -15.97 21.10 26.16
CA CYS A 87 -15.47 20.31 27.29
C CYS A 87 -16.54 19.27 27.65
N CYS A 88 -16.54 18.17 26.90
CA CYS A 88 -17.24 16.96 27.24
C CYS A 88 -16.37 16.25 28.28
N HIS A 89 -16.43 16.74 29.53
CA HIS A 89 -16.31 15.87 30.70
C HIS A 89 -17.46 14.85 30.62
N PHE A 90 -17.29 13.83 29.80
CA PHE A 90 -18.20 12.70 29.72
C PHE A 90 -17.40 11.46 30.10
N GLY A 91 -17.64 10.99 31.33
CA GLY A 91 -17.33 9.63 31.75
C GLY A 91 -17.94 8.65 30.75
N GLY A 92 -17.14 8.24 29.76
CA GLY A 92 -17.65 7.48 28.62
C GLY A 92 -16.59 6.96 27.63
N GLY A 93 -15.29 7.18 27.90
CA GLY A 93 -14.21 6.78 27.00
C GLY A 93 -14.20 5.28 26.67
N HIS A 94 -14.55 4.43 27.63
CA HIS A 94 -14.63 2.98 27.42
C HIS A 94 -15.83 2.57 26.54
N ARG A 95 -16.96 3.29 26.65
CA ARG A 95 -18.16 3.05 25.86
C ARG A 95 -17.95 3.47 24.40
N LYS A 96 -17.37 4.66 24.15
CA LYS A 96 -17.07 5.14 22.80
C LYS A 96 -16.07 4.23 22.06
N LYS A 97 -15.02 3.73 22.75
CA LYS A 97 -14.07 2.76 22.18
C LYS A 97 -14.74 1.45 21.78
N ARG A 98 -15.60 0.90 22.66
CA ARG A 98 -16.37 -0.32 22.37
C ARG A 98 -17.33 -0.15 21.19
N ILE A 99 -17.94 1.02 21.04
CA ILE A 99 -18.83 1.32 19.90
C ILE A 99 -18.03 1.38 18.59
N SER A 100 -16.89 2.09 18.56
CA SER A 100 -16.01 2.10 17.39
C SER A 100 -15.56 0.69 17.01
N ASP A 101 -15.12 -0.10 18.01
CA ASP A 101 -14.71 -1.48 17.76
C ASP A 101 -15.87 -2.35 17.20
N ALA A 102 -17.08 -2.16 17.71
CA ALA A 102 -18.27 -2.88 17.24
C ALA A 102 -18.68 -2.49 15.81
N ILE A 103 -18.63 -1.20 15.46
CA ILE A 103 -18.90 -0.70 14.10
C ILE A 103 -17.95 -1.37 13.11
N ASP A 104 -16.67 -1.37 13.44
CA ASP A 104 -15.62 -1.95 12.62
C ASP A 104 -15.76 -3.46 12.41
N VAL A 105 -16.17 -4.21 13.45
CA VAL A 105 -16.51 -5.64 13.30
C VAL A 105 -17.76 -5.80 12.43
N GLY A 106 -18.77 -4.95 12.62
CA GLY A 106 -19.98 -4.94 11.78
C GLY A 106 -19.68 -4.73 10.30
N ILE A 107 -18.79 -3.78 9.96
CA ILE A 107 -18.33 -3.55 8.59
C ILE A 107 -17.68 -4.81 8.00
N ARG A 108 -16.82 -5.51 8.77
CA ARG A 108 -16.16 -6.74 8.30
C ARG A 108 -17.15 -7.87 8.04
N VAL A 109 -18.11 -8.08 8.94
CA VAL A 109 -19.17 -9.08 8.75
C VAL A 109 -20.01 -8.75 7.52
N MET A 110 -20.37 -7.48 7.33
CA MET A 110 -21.09 -7.01 6.15
C MET A 110 -20.30 -7.26 4.87
N LEU A 111 -18.99 -6.98 4.85
CA LEU A 111 -18.12 -7.23 3.69
C LEU A 111 -18.07 -8.72 3.33
N VAL A 112 -18.01 -9.63 4.32
CA VAL A 112 -18.05 -11.08 4.09
C VAL A 112 -19.39 -11.50 3.49
N PHE A 113 -20.50 -10.99 4.00
CA PHE A 113 -21.83 -11.29 3.46
C PHE A 113 -22.00 -10.79 2.02
N ILE A 114 -21.53 -9.58 1.73
CA ILE A 114 -21.53 -9.02 0.37
C ILE A 114 -20.66 -9.86 -0.54
N PHE A 115 -19.46 -10.27 -0.10
CA PHE A 115 -18.57 -11.13 -0.88
C PHE A 115 -19.24 -12.46 -1.26
N ILE A 116 -19.87 -13.16 -0.31
CA ILE A 116 -20.61 -14.41 -0.57
C ILE A 116 -21.75 -14.17 -1.57
N SER A 117 -22.49 -13.08 -1.41
CA SER A 117 -23.59 -12.71 -2.31
C SER A 117 -23.11 -12.42 -3.73
N LEU A 118 -21.97 -11.72 -3.88
CA LEU A 118 -21.38 -11.41 -5.18
C LEU A 118 -20.81 -12.64 -5.88
N GLU A 119 -20.21 -13.58 -5.15
CA GLU A 119 -19.74 -14.85 -5.74
C GLU A 119 -20.92 -15.71 -6.23
N ALA A 120 -22.10 -15.62 -5.61
CA ALA A 120 -23.33 -16.27 -6.07
C ALA A 120 -24.02 -15.53 -7.25
N ALA A 121 -23.67 -14.27 -7.52
CA ALA A 121 -24.31 -13.47 -8.54
C ALA A 121 -23.99 -13.94 -9.97
N LYS A 122 -24.93 -13.71 -10.89
CA LYS A 122 -24.77 -14.02 -12.31
C LYS A 122 -23.86 -12.96 -12.95
N PRO A 123 -22.78 -13.34 -13.65
CA PRO A 123 -21.90 -12.39 -14.32
C PRO A 123 -22.54 -11.81 -15.58
N PHE A 124 -22.07 -10.63 -15.99
CA PHE A 124 -22.36 -10.04 -17.28
C PHE A 124 -22.03 -11.02 -18.43
N LYS A 125 -22.92 -11.12 -19.41
CA LYS A 125 -22.72 -11.97 -20.59
C LYS A 125 -22.03 -11.16 -21.69
N ARG A 126 -20.70 -11.27 -21.75
CA ARG A 126 -19.93 -10.69 -22.84
C ARG A 126 -20.16 -11.49 -24.13
N LYS A 127 -20.35 -10.81 -25.25
CA LYS A 127 -20.39 -11.43 -26.58
C LYS A 127 -19.00 -11.97 -26.93
N LEU A 128 -18.95 -13.19 -27.45
CA LEU A 128 -17.70 -13.81 -27.88
C LEU A 128 -17.73 -13.98 -29.40
N HIS A 129 -16.73 -13.39 -30.05
CA HIS A 129 -16.62 -13.39 -31.51
C HIS A 129 -15.95 -14.68 -32.02
N PRO A 130 -16.28 -15.17 -33.23
CA PRO A 130 -15.71 -16.40 -33.78
C PRO A 130 -14.18 -16.35 -33.92
N GLU A 131 -13.65 -15.19 -34.28
CA GLU A 131 -12.21 -14.94 -34.40
C GLU A 131 -11.44 -15.03 -33.08
N GLU A 132 -12.12 -14.84 -31.93
CA GLU A 132 -11.52 -14.95 -30.59
C GLU A 132 -11.72 -16.35 -29.99
N MET A 133 -12.49 -17.24 -30.64
CA MET A 133 -12.88 -18.55 -30.11
C MET A 133 -11.67 -19.43 -29.77
N TRP A 134 -10.60 -19.34 -30.56
CA TRP A 134 -9.39 -20.13 -30.34
C TRP A 134 -8.71 -19.84 -29.00
N LEU A 135 -8.85 -18.62 -28.46
CA LEU A 135 -8.28 -18.20 -27.17
C LEU A 135 -8.95 -18.89 -25.97
N TYR A 136 -10.18 -19.36 -26.15
CA TYR A 136 -11.01 -19.95 -25.10
C TYR A 136 -11.17 -21.47 -25.25
N LYS A 137 -10.32 -22.09 -26.09
CA LYS A 137 -10.35 -23.52 -26.42
C LYS A 137 -9.19 -24.30 -25.77
N ASN A 138 -8.67 -23.81 -24.64
CA ASN A 138 -7.66 -24.55 -23.89
C ASN A 138 -8.29 -25.76 -23.17
N PRO A 139 -7.55 -26.87 -23.01
CA PRO A 139 -8.07 -28.06 -22.34
C PRO A 139 -8.41 -27.78 -20.89
N ARG A 140 -9.41 -28.48 -20.37
CA ARG A 140 -9.78 -28.39 -18.95
C ARG A 140 -8.73 -29.11 -18.10
N THR A 141 -8.11 -28.40 -17.18
CA THR A 141 -7.13 -28.92 -16.23
C THR A 141 -7.65 -28.80 -14.80
N PRO A 142 -7.18 -29.64 -13.86
CA PRO A 142 -7.48 -29.48 -12.44
C PRO A 142 -6.73 -28.27 -11.85
N ASP A 143 -7.26 -27.73 -10.76
CA ASP A 143 -6.61 -26.65 -10.01
C ASP A 143 -5.27 -27.13 -9.41
N ILE A 144 -4.16 -26.46 -9.75
CA ILE A 144 -2.86 -26.68 -9.09
C ILE A 144 -2.93 -26.27 -7.61
N VAL A 145 -3.47 -25.08 -7.35
CA VAL A 145 -3.77 -24.59 -6.01
C VAL A 145 -5.29 -24.51 -5.85
N SER A 146 -5.85 -25.28 -4.93
CA SER A 146 -7.30 -25.25 -4.70
C SER A 146 -7.70 -23.95 -4.00
N ALA A 147 -8.91 -23.47 -4.30
CA ALA A 147 -9.47 -22.27 -3.67
C ALA A 147 -9.55 -22.40 -2.14
N GLN A 148 -9.83 -23.61 -1.63
CA GLN A 148 -9.85 -23.90 -0.20
C GLN A 148 -8.45 -23.78 0.43
N ALA A 149 -7.43 -24.39 -0.18
CA ALA A 149 -6.06 -24.30 0.31
C ALA A 149 -5.57 -22.86 0.34
N LEU A 150 -5.89 -22.08 -0.70
CA LEU A 150 -5.57 -20.66 -0.74
C LEU A 150 -6.28 -19.89 0.39
N LEU A 151 -7.60 -20.07 0.55
CA LEU A 151 -8.37 -19.37 1.57
C LEU A 151 -7.85 -19.66 2.99
N LEU A 152 -7.54 -20.93 3.28
CA LEU A 152 -6.94 -21.31 4.56
C LEU A 152 -5.56 -20.66 4.74
N SER A 153 -4.73 -20.64 3.69
CA SER A 153 -3.39 -20.04 3.73
C SER A 153 -3.43 -18.52 4.01
N VAL A 154 -4.36 -17.78 3.39
CA VAL A 154 -4.46 -16.31 3.57
C VAL A 154 -5.13 -15.91 4.89
N ILE A 155 -5.78 -16.84 5.60
CA ILE A 155 -6.32 -16.63 6.94
C ILE A 155 -5.28 -17.03 7.99
N PHE A 156 -4.78 -18.27 7.92
CA PHE A 156 -3.88 -18.82 8.92
C PHE A 156 -2.45 -18.27 8.80
N GLY A 157 -1.98 -17.91 7.62
CA GLY A 157 -0.65 -17.32 7.42
C GLY A 157 -0.47 -16.00 8.18
N PRO A 158 -1.28 -14.97 7.92
CA PRO A 158 -1.24 -13.71 8.68
C PRO A 158 -1.46 -13.90 10.19
N LEU A 159 -2.40 -14.76 10.57
CA LEU A 159 -2.68 -15.06 11.97
C LEU A 159 -1.46 -15.67 12.66
N PHE A 160 -0.82 -16.66 12.04
CA PHE A 160 0.39 -17.30 12.56
C PHE A 160 1.52 -16.30 12.76
N VAL A 161 1.81 -15.47 11.75
CA VAL A 161 2.89 -14.47 11.82
C VAL A 161 2.64 -13.43 12.91
N THR A 162 1.41 -12.95 13.05
CA THR A 162 1.05 -11.97 14.08
C THR A 162 1.02 -12.58 15.49
N LEU A 163 0.57 -13.82 15.64
CA LEU A 163 0.66 -14.57 16.91
C LEU A 163 2.11 -14.86 17.29
N PHE A 164 2.95 -15.23 16.34
CA PHE A 164 4.37 -15.45 16.56
C PHE A 164 5.07 -14.16 17.04
N HIS A 165 4.78 -13.02 16.40
CA HIS A 165 5.29 -11.73 16.87
C HIS A 165 4.75 -11.38 18.27
N LEU A 166 3.48 -11.65 18.56
CA LEU A 166 2.90 -11.47 19.89
C LEU A 166 3.61 -12.34 20.94
N TRP A 167 3.91 -13.59 20.61
CA TRP A 167 4.63 -14.51 21.50
C TRP A 167 6.05 -14.01 21.79
N LEU A 168 6.76 -13.47 20.79
CA LEU A 168 8.11 -12.93 20.96
C LEU A 168 8.17 -11.61 21.73
N THR A 169 7.21 -10.71 21.50
CA THR A 169 7.30 -9.31 21.98
C THR A 169 6.33 -8.96 23.10
N GLY A 170 5.27 -9.75 23.29
CA GLY A 170 4.17 -9.42 24.17
C GLY A 170 3.31 -8.22 23.74
N ASP A 171 3.55 -7.61 22.56
CA ASP A 171 2.84 -6.39 22.14
C ASP A 171 1.41 -6.69 21.64
N ARG A 172 0.47 -6.67 22.57
CA ARG A 172 -0.96 -6.84 22.30
C ARG A 172 -1.57 -5.73 21.43
N ARG A 173 -0.96 -4.55 21.38
CA ARG A 173 -1.49 -3.43 20.57
C ARG A 173 -1.16 -3.67 19.11
N ASP A 174 0.06 -4.08 18.85
CA ASP A 174 0.49 -4.47 17.51
C ASP A 174 -0.29 -5.67 16.99
N PHE A 175 -0.43 -6.73 17.80
CA PHE A 175 -1.25 -7.88 17.42
C PHE A 175 -2.67 -7.48 17.00
N ARG A 176 -3.30 -6.59 17.78
CA ARG A 176 -4.65 -6.10 17.45
C ARG A 176 -4.63 -5.30 16.15
N ALA A 177 -3.75 -4.30 16.02
CA ALA A 177 -3.68 -3.49 14.81
C ALA A 177 -3.41 -4.34 13.55
N ALA A 178 -2.47 -5.28 13.64
CA ALA A 178 -2.13 -6.21 12.58
C ALA A 178 -3.34 -7.07 12.14
N ASN A 179 -4.09 -7.62 13.11
CA ASN A 179 -5.30 -8.39 12.80
C ASN A 179 -6.40 -7.56 12.16
N TRP A 180 -6.49 -6.29 12.54
CA TRP A 180 -7.44 -5.35 11.96
C TRP A 180 -7.12 -4.99 10.52
N VAL A 181 -5.82 -4.92 10.18
CA VAL A 181 -5.35 -4.67 8.82
C VAL A 181 -5.72 -5.81 7.88
N TRP A 182 -5.25 -7.04 8.15
CA TRP A 182 -5.38 -8.12 7.17
C TRP A 182 -6.85 -8.55 6.99
N THR A 183 -7.66 -8.54 8.05
CA THR A 183 -9.09 -8.86 7.96
C THR A 183 -9.88 -7.85 7.12
N LEU A 184 -9.61 -6.56 7.29
CA LEU A 184 -10.24 -5.50 6.50
C LEU A 184 -9.76 -5.54 5.04
N ALA A 185 -8.46 -5.75 4.82
CA ALA A 185 -7.88 -5.88 3.49
C ALA A 185 -8.48 -7.07 2.71
N LEU A 186 -8.67 -8.24 3.36
CA LEU A 186 -9.34 -9.38 2.72
C LEU A 186 -10.78 -9.06 2.32
N GLY A 187 -11.54 -8.40 3.20
CA GLY A 187 -12.93 -8.02 2.92
C GLY A 187 -13.04 -7.03 1.77
N LEU A 188 -12.23 -5.96 1.77
CA LEU A 188 -12.23 -4.95 0.71
C LEU A 188 -11.74 -5.52 -0.63
N ASN A 189 -10.69 -6.36 -0.62
CA ASN A 189 -10.23 -7.03 -1.82
C ASN A 189 -11.27 -8.00 -2.39
N GLY A 190 -11.93 -8.76 -1.51
CA GLY A 190 -13.02 -9.67 -1.89
C GLY A 190 -14.16 -8.91 -2.57
N LEU A 191 -14.57 -7.78 -1.99
CA LEU A 191 -15.56 -6.87 -2.59
C LEU A 191 -15.12 -6.39 -3.98
N THR A 192 -13.94 -5.75 -4.09
CA THR A 192 -13.45 -5.18 -5.35
C THR A 192 -13.28 -6.24 -6.44
N THR A 193 -12.65 -7.38 -6.11
CA THR A 193 -12.41 -8.48 -7.07
C THR A 193 -13.75 -9.05 -7.56
N SER A 194 -14.69 -9.31 -6.64
CA SER A 194 -15.96 -9.95 -7.01
C SER A 194 -16.85 -9.02 -7.82
N LEU A 195 -16.88 -7.72 -7.48
CA LEU A 195 -17.57 -6.70 -8.28
C LEU A 195 -17.02 -6.66 -9.71
N LEU A 196 -15.70 -6.65 -9.89
CA LEU A 196 -15.10 -6.62 -11.22
C LEU A 196 -15.36 -7.90 -12.01
N LYS A 197 -15.34 -9.07 -11.36
CA LYS A 197 -15.69 -10.35 -12.01
C LYS A 197 -17.09 -10.33 -12.61
N ILE A 198 -18.08 -9.85 -11.86
CA ILE A 198 -19.47 -9.86 -12.31
C ILE A 198 -19.76 -8.76 -13.34
N THR A 199 -19.04 -7.62 -13.30
CA THR A 199 -19.25 -6.51 -14.24
C THR A 199 -18.56 -6.74 -15.57
N VAL A 200 -17.33 -7.28 -15.57
CA VAL A 200 -16.54 -7.47 -16.80
C VAL A 200 -17.00 -8.69 -17.59
N GLY A 201 -17.31 -9.81 -16.92
CA GLY A 201 -17.82 -11.01 -17.58
C GLY A 201 -16.86 -11.65 -18.59
N ARG A 202 -15.54 -11.49 -18.42
CA ARG A 202 -14.54 -12.07 -19.33
C ARG A 202 -14.52 -13.59 -19.21
N HIS A 203 -14.51 -14.27 -20.36
CA HIS A 203 -14.40 -15.72 -20.44
C HIS A 203 -13.02 -16.22 -20.01
N ARG A 204 -12.96 -17.40 -19.39
CA ARG A 204 -11.72 -18.11 -19.05
C ARG A 204 -11.14 -18.84 -20.26
N PRO A 205 -9.83 -19.10 -20.32
CA PRO A 205 -9.22 -19.84 -21.43
C PRO A 205 -9.81 -21.24 -21.66
N ASP A 206 -10.42 -21.85 -20.64
CA ASP A 206 -11.10 -23.16 -20.71
C ASP A 206 -12.62 -23.05 -20.97
N PHE A 207 -13.15 -21.87 -21.30
CA PHE A 207 -14.59 -21.62 -21.39
C PHE A 207 -15.31 -22.47 -22.44
N PHE A 208 -14.69 -22.76 -23.58
CA PHE A 208 -15.29 -23.58 -24.64
C PHE A 208 -15.72 -24.95 -24.11
N TYR A 209 -14.84 -25.65 -23.39
CA TYR A 209 -15.12 -26.98 -22.84
C TYR A 209 -16.04 -26.95 -21.61
N ARG A 210 -16.23 -25.78 -20.98
CA ARG A 210 -17.29 -25.59 -19.96
C ARG A 210 -18.68 -25.48 -20.61
N CYS A 211 -18.75 -24.83 -21.76
CA CYS A 211 -20.00 -24.64 -22.52
C CYS A 211 -20.38 -25.89 -23.32
N PHE A 212 -19.40 -26.57 -23.94
CA PHE A 212 -19.57 -27.79 -24.72
C PHE A 212 -18.64 -28.90 -24.19
N PRO A 213 -19.07 -29.69 -23.19
CA PRO A 213 -18.26 -30.77 -22.64
C PRO A 213 -17.87 -31.82 -23.69
N ASP A 214 -18.78 -32.11 -24.63
CA ASP A 214 -18.57 -33.08 -25.71
C ASP A 214 -17.79 -32.49 -26.91
N GLY A 215 -17.44 -31.20 -26.87
CA GLY A 215 -16.79 -30.47 -27.96
C GLY A 215 -17.69 -30.22 -29.19
N ILE A 216 -18.95 -30.64 -29.14
CA ILE A 216 -19.94 -30.46 -30.21
C ILE A 216 -20.66 -29.13 -29.99
N VAL A 217 -20.60 -28.26 -31.00
CA VAL A 217 -21.22 -26.93 -30.97
C VAL A 217 -22.65 -27.02 -31.48
N VAL A 218 -23.61 -26.60 -30.64
CA VAL A 218 -25.04 -26.55 -31.00
C VAL A 218 -25.44 -25.13 -31.39
N LEU A 219 -25.93 -24.98 -32.62
CA LEU A 219 -26.30 -23.69 -33.21
C LEU A 219 -27.77 -23.33 -32.94
N ASN A 220 -28.04 -22.08 -32.58
CA ASN A 220 -29.41 -21.61 -32.51
C ASN A 220 -29.91 -21.24 -33.92
N ASN A 221 -31.04 -21.83 -34.33
CA ASN A 221 -31.64 -21.63 -35.66
C ASN A 221 -32.24 -20.22 -35.88
N VAL A 222 -32.11 -19.28 -34.92
CA VAL A 222 -32.92 -18.04 -34.85
C VAL A 222 -32.14 -16.75 -35.14
N THR A 223 -30.80 -16.76 -35.23
CA THR A 223 -30.01 -15.52 -35.32
C THR A 223 -29.00 -15.53 -36.48
N HIS A 224 -29.52 -15.36 -37.68
CA HIS A 224 -28.79 -15.43 -38.95
C HIS A 224 -27.89 -14.21 -39.31
N LEU A 225 -27.48 -13.34 -38.37
CA LEU A 225 -26.92 -12.04 -38.77
C LEU A 225 -25.62 -11.53 -38.14
N HIS A 226 -24.99 -12.15 -37.12
CA HIS A 226 -23.77 -11.50 -36.58
C HIS A 226 -22.74 -12.31 -35.77
N GLY A 227 -22.60 -13.63 -35.94
CA GLY A 227 -21.44 -14.40 -35.44
C GLY A 227 -21.15 -14.41 -33.92
N SER A 228 -21.86 -13.62 -33.11
CA SER A 228 -21.63 -13.48 -31.66
C SER A 228 -22.15 -14.70 -30.90
N MET A 229 -21.41 -15.18 -29.90
CA MET A 229 -21.72 -16.36 -29.07
C MET A 229 -23.08 -16.39 -28.32
N ASP A 230 -23.89 -15.33 -28.37
CA ASP A 230 -25.35 -15.45 -28.12
C ASP A 230 -26.03 -16.41 -29.12
N TYR A 231 -25.31 -16.78 -30.18
CA TYR A 231 -25.67 -17.72 -31.24
C TYR A 231 -25.62 -19.20 -30.83
N TYR A 232 -24.92 -19.56 -29.76
CA TYR A 232 -24.75 -20.97 -29.38
C TYR A 232 -25.44 -21.33 -28.06
N ASN A 233 -26.09 -22.49 -28.03
CA ASN A 233 -26.74 -22.99 -26.83
C ASN A 233 -25.77 -23.89 -26.06
N CYS A 234 -25.20 -23.41 -24.94
CA CYS A 234 -24.32 -24.23 -24.11
C CYS A 234 -25.06 -25.47 -23.58
N THR A 235 -24.41 -26.62 -23.66
CA THR A 235 -24.95 -27.92 -23.18
C THR A 235 -24.42 -28.32 -21.81
N GLY A 236 -23.35 -27.69 -21.33
CA GLY A 236 -22.72 -27.96 -20.04
C GLY A 236 -23.49 -27.48 -18.81
N ASP A 237 -22.95 -27.78 -17.63
CA ASP A 237 -23.51 -27.35 -16.34
C ASP A 237 -23.51 -25.82 -16.21
N ILE A 238 -24.68 -25.26 -15.91
CA ILE A 238 -24.93 -23.82 -15.72
C ILE A 238 -23.95 -23.20 -14.71
N ARG A 239 -23.60 -23.93 -13.63
CA ARG A 239 -22.65 -23.42 -12.62
C ARG A 239 -21.26 -23.27 -13.20
N GLN A 240 -20.77 -24.28 -13.93
CA GLN A 240 -19.45 -24.26 -14.55
C GLN A 240 -19.36 -23.21 -15.66
N ILE A 241 -20.43 -23.04 -16.43
CA ILE A 241 -20.55 -22.00 -17.46
C ILE A 241 -20.52 -20.61 -16.81
N SER A 242 -21.26 -20.41 -15.71
CA SER A 242 -21.24 -19.15 -14.96
C SER A 242 -19.82 -18.82 -14.45
N GLU A 243 -19.14 -19.80 -13.87
CA GLU A 243 -17.74 -19.65 -13.42
C GLU A 243 -16.76 -19.39 -14.56
N GLY A 244 -17.03 -19.98 -15.72
CA GLY A 244 -16.26 -19.75 -16.94
C GLY A 244 -16.37 -18.32 -17.48
N ARG A 245 -17.36 -17.53 -17.05
CA ARG A 245 -17.54 -16.10 -17.38
C ARG A 245 -16.93 -15.14 -16.35
N LYS A 246 -16.27 -15.66 -15.30
CA LYS A 246 -15.68 -14.87 -14.21
C LYS A 246 -14.15 -14.92 -14.22
N SER A 247 -13.54 -14.63 -15.37
CA SER A 247 -12.07 -14.69 -15.51
C SER A 247 -11.36 -13.45 -14.95
N PHE A 248 -11.85 -12.25 -15.28
CA PHE A 248 -11.16 -11.00 -14.94
C PHE A 248 -11.78 -10.31 -13.71
N PRO A 249 -11.01 -9.89 -12.71
CA PRO A 249 -9.60 -10.25 -12.45
C PRO A 249 -9.49 -11.61 -11.77
N SER A 250 -8.27 -12.17 -11.71
CA SER A 250 -8.04 -13.45 -11.02
C SER A 250 -8.20 -13.30 -9.51
N GLY A 251 -9.21 -13.98 -8.95
CA GLY A 251 -9.42 -14.01 -7.51
C GLY A 251 -8.32 -14.76 -6.75
N HIS A 252 -7.74 -15.81 -7.34
CA HIS A 252 -6.63 -16.53 -6.71
C HIS A 252 -5.41 -15.62 -6.55
N ALA A 253 -5.08 -14.86 -7.60
CA ALA A 253 -3.99 -13.90 -7.55
C ALA A 253 -4.30 -12.78 -6.53
N SER A 254 -5.50 -12.19 -6.55
CA SER A 254 -5.81 -11.07 -5.64
C SER A 254 -5.77 -11.48 -4.18
N PHE A 255 -6.39 -12.61 -3.80
CA PHE A 255 -6.35 -13.11 -2.43
C PHE A 255 -4.93 -13.50 -1.99
N ALA A 256 -4.14 -14.14 -2.86
CA ALA A 256 -2.75 -14.46 -2.56
C ALA A 256 -1.94 -13.19 -2.25
N PHE A 257 -2.04 -12.16 -3.10
CA PHE A 257 -1.31 -10.91 -2.90
C PHE A 257 -1.81 -10.07 -1.71
N VAL A 258 -3.07 -10.17 -1.29
CA VAL A 258 -3.51 -9.57 -0.02
C VAL A 258 -2.92 -10.29 1.18
N GLY A 259 -3.09 -11.61 1.25
CA GLY A 259 -2.68 -12.39 2.42
C GLY A 259 -1.16 -12.40 2.61
N PHE A 260 -0.43 -12.81 1.57
CA PHE A 260 1.03 -12.84 1.63
C PHE A 260 1.66 -11.46 1.47
N GLY A 261 1.01 -10.51 0.78
CA GLY A 261 1.45 -9.13 0.74
C GLY A 261 1.35 -8.45 2.10
N PHE A 262 0.32 -8.75 2.89
CA PHE A 262 0.27 -8.33 4.30
C PHE A 262 1.48 -8.87 5.07
N ILE A 263 1.76 -10.18 4.98
CA ILE A 263 2.90 -10.79 5.68
C ILE A 263 4.20 -10.12 5.25
N ALA A 264 4.40 -9.89 3.95
CA ALA A 264 5.59 -9.24 3.41
C ALA A 264 5.77 -7.82 3.95
N ILE A 265 4.73 -6.98 3.88
CA ILE A 265 4.75 -5.60 4.37
C ILE A 265 4.96 -5.57 5.89
N TYR A 266 4.27 -6.44 6.63
CA TYR A 266 4.38 -6.53 8.08
C TYR A 266 5.80 -6.94 8.52
N VAL A 267 6.33 -8.02 7.96
CA VAL A 267 7.71 -8.46 8.24
C VAL A 267 8.74 -7.42 7.82
N CYS A 268 8.55 -6.77 6.67
CA CYS A 268 9.38 -5.65 6.21
C CYS A 268 9.45 -4.52 7.23
N ALA A 269 8.30 -4.15 7.80
CA ALA A 269 8.22 -3.12 8.83
C ALA A 269 8.87 -3.55 10.15
N LYS A 270 8.67 -4.81 10.59
CA LYS A 270 9.26 -5.33 11.83
C LYS A 270 10.77 -5.48 11.75
N LEU A 271 11.28 -5.89 10.60
CA LEU A 271 12.72 -5.99 10.37
C LEU A 271 13.35 -4.63 10.03
N HIS A 272 12.58 -3.55 9.87
CA HIS A 272 13.08 -2.25 9.39
C HIS A 272 13.84 -2.36 8.06
N ALA A 273 13.42 -3.27 7.15
CA ALA A 273 14.16 -3.56 5.92
C ALA A 273 14.29 -2.33 5.01
N MET A 274 13.28 -1.45 5.00
CA MET A 274 13.22 -0.23 4.18
C MET A 274 13.45 1.07 4.97
N SER A 275 13.50 0.97 6.29
CA SER A 275 13.66 2.11 7.19
C SER A 275 15.15 2.44 7.38
N ALA A 276 15.49 3.69 7.68
CA ALA A 276 16.88 4.13 7.90
C ALA A 276 17.65 3.26 8.92
N ARG A 277 16.93 2.62 9.86
CA ARG A 277 17.50 1.73 10.88
C ARG A 277 18.02 0.39 10.35
N GLY A 278 17.53 -0.08 9.19
CA GLY A 278 17.88 -1.39 8.62
C GLY A 278 18.18 -1.38 7.12
N ARG A 279 18.10 -0.21 6.48
CA ARG A 279 18.42 0.00 5.06
C ARG A 279 19.87 -0.42 4.78
N GLY A 280 20.07 -1.15 3.69
CA GLY A 280 21.37 -1.70 3.29
C GLY A 280 21.64 -3.13 3.79
N GLN A 281 20.81 -3.69 4.66
CA GLN A 281 20.94 -5.09 5.10
C GLN A 281 20.07 -6.03 4.25
N SER A 282 20.65 -6.59 3.19
CA SER A 282 19.93 -7.38 2.17
C SER A 282 19.13 -8.55 2.75
N TRP A 283 19.62 -9.22 3.79
CA TRP A 283 18.93 -10.36 4.41
C TRP A 283 17.53 -10.00 4.92
N ARG A 284 17.35 -8.77 5.44
CA ARG A 284 16.04 -8.29 5.93
C ARG A 284 15.05 -8.15 4.79
N LEU A 285 15.52 -7.66 3.64
CA LEU A 285 14.71 -7.55 2.43
C LEU A 285 14.37 -8.93 1.87
N CYS A 286 15.35 -9.84 1.79
CA CYS A 286 15.12 -11.20 1.29
C CYS A 286 14.03 -11.94 2.09
N ILE A 287 14.08 -11.90 3.42
CA ILE A 287 13.05 -12.50 4.28
C ILE A 287 11.69 -11.83 4.04
N SER A 288 11.66 -10.50 3.89
CA SER A 288 10.42 -9.75 3.70
C SER A 288 9.77 -9.97 2.33
N VAL A 289 10.57 -10.28 1.30
CA VAL A 289 10.10 -10.52 -0.08
C VAL A 289 9.65 -11.97 -0.30
N LEU A 290 10.13 -12.93 0.50
CA LEU A 290 9.79 -14.35 0.35
C LEU A 290 8.27 -14.64 0.27
N PRO A 291 7.40 -14.01 1.08
CA PRO A 291 5.95 -14.20 0.94
C PRO A 291 5.40 -13.72 -0.42
N LEU A 292 5.96 -12.65 -1.00
CA LEU A 292 5.56 -12.17 -2.33
C LEU A 292 5.97 -13.14 -3.44
N ILE A 293 7.10 -13.83 -3.29
CA ILE A 293 7.50 -14.90 -4.21
C ILE A 293 6.48 -16.03 -4.14
N LEU A 294 6.06 -16.44 -2.94
CA LEU A 294 5.00 -17.44 -2.77
C LEU A 294 3.68 -17.01 -3.43
N ALA A 295 3.25 -15.76 -3.22
CA ALA A 295 2.07 -15.20 -3.86
C ALA A 295 2.18 -15.23 -5.39
N THR A 296 3.36 -14.91 -5.92
CA THR A 296 3.64 -14.93 -7.36
C THR A 296 3.54 -16.35 -7.92
N LEU A 297 4.08 -17.36 -7.23
CA LEU A 297 3.98 -18.76 -7.64
C LEU A 297 2.52 -19.23 -7.67
N ILE A 298 1.71 -18.86 -6.67
CA ILE A 298 0.27 -19.15 -6.65
C ILE A 298 -0.43 -18.43 -7.81
N ALA A 299 -0.10 -17.17 -8.07
CA ALA A 299 -0.69 -16.38 -9.13
C ALA A 299 -0.36 -16.95 -10.53
N VAL A 300 0.91 -17.29 -10.77
CA VAL A 300 1.39 -17.91 -12.02
C VAL A 300 0.81 -19.31 -12.22
N SER A 301 0.53 -20.06 -11.14
CA SER A 301 -0.13 -21.37 -11.28
C SER A 301 -1.45 -21.30 -12.06
N ARG A 302 -2.15 -20.15 -12.01
CA ARG A 302 -3.41 -19.90 -12.72
C ARG A 302 -3.29 -19.74 -14.24
N THR A 303 -2.09 -19.47 -14.73
CA THR A 303 -1.80 -19.47 -16.17
C THR A 303 -1.36 -20.85 -16.62
N CYS A 304 -0.63 -21.59 -15.76
CA CYS A 304 -0.20 -22.95 -16.04
C CYS A 304 -1.37 -23.94 -16.16
N ASP A 305 -2.45 -23.71 -15.41
CA ASP A 305 -3.67 -24.53 -15.45
C ASP A 305 -4.77 -23.92 -16.33
N TYR A 306 -4.44 -22.95 -17.20
CA TYR A 306 -5.37 -22.36 -18.17
C TYR A 306 -6.67 -21.78 -17.57
N HIS A 307 -6.70 -21.50 -16.27
CA HIS A 307 -7.89 -20.93 -15.64
C HIS A 307 -8.00 -19.42 -15.81
N HIS A 308 -6.88 -18.74 -16.09
CA HIS A 308 -6.82 -17.30 -16.25
C HIS A 308 -5.80 -16.87 -17.30
N HIS A 309 -6.08 -15.73 -17.94
CA HIS A 309 -5.09 -15.05 -18.76
C HIS A 309 -4.06 -14.33 -17.88
N TRP A 310 -2.89 -14.05 -18.42
CA TRP A 310 -1.85 -13.32 -17.68
C TRP A 310 -2.29 -11.90 -17.28
N GLU A 311 -3.19 -11.24 -18.05
CA GLU A 311 -3.72 -9.93 -17.66
C GLU A 311 -4.63 -10.03 -16.43
N ASP A 312 -5.44 -11.09 -16.36
CA ASP A 312 -6.33 -11.36 -15.23
C ASP A 312 -5.51 -11.55 -13.94
N VAL A 313 -4.40 -12.28 -14.04
CA VAL A 313 -3.46 -12.54 -12.95
C VAL A 313 -2.73 -11.26 -12.53
N THR A 314 -2.26 -10.47 -13.50
CA THR A 314 -1.55 -9.21 -13.23
C THR A 314 -2.47 -8.20 -12.55
N ALA A 315 -3.68 -7.98 -13.08
CA ALA A 315 -4.67 -7.08 -12.50
C ALA A 315 -5.08 -7.53 -11.09
N GLY A 316 -5.33 -8.83 -10.89
CA GLY A 316 -5.64 -9.39 -9.57
C GLY A 316 -4.52 -9.13 -8.55
N SER A 317 -3.27 -9.33 -8.97
CA SER A 317 -2.08 -9.09 -8.13
C SER A 317 -1.95 -7.62 -7.71
N ILE A 318 -2.16 -6.69 -8.65
CA ILE A 318 -2.13 -5.24 -8.39
C ILE A 318 -3.25 -4.84 -7.42
N ILE A 319 -4.48 -5.31 -7.65
CA ILE A 319 -5.63 -5.03 -6.77
C ILE A 319 -5.31 -5.50 -5.34
N GLY A 320 -4.79 -6.72 -5.20
CA GLY A 320 -4.46 -7.27 -3.89
C GLY A 320 -3.38 -6.47 -3.15
N LEU A 321 -2.26 -6.17 -3.83
CA LEU A 321 -1.17 -5.36 -3.25
C LEU A 321 -1.62 -3.94 -2.90
N MET A 322 -2.37 -3.27 -3.76
CA MET A 322 -2.86 -1.92 -3.50
C MET A 322 -3.83 -1.91 -2.33
N CYS A 323 -4.78 -2.86 -2.29
CA CYS A 323 -5.75 -2.96 -1.21
C CYS A 323 -5.07 -3.15 0.16
N VAL A 324 -4.17 -4.12 0.26
CA VAL A 324 -3.47 -4.38 1.53
C VAL A 324 -2.55 -3.22 1.93
N TYR A 325 -1.88 -2.58 0.96
CA TYR A 325 -1.05 -1.42 1.25
C TYR A 325 -1.87 -0.24 1.79
N LEU A 326 -2.99 0.10 1.15
CA LEU A 326 -3.87 1.19 1.60
C LEU A 326 -4.40 0.94 3.02
N VAL A 327 -4.89 -0.29 3.29
CA VAL A 327 -5.36 -0.65 4.62
C VAL A 327 -4.22 -0.67 5.63
N TYR A 328 -3.03 -1.17 5.27
CA TYR A 328 -1.87 -1.14 6.15
C TYR A 328 -1.51 0.29 6.56
N ARG A 329 -1.53 1.25 5.62
CA ARG A 329 -1.24 2.67 5.89
C ARG A 329 -2.24 3.35 6.79
N GLN A 330 -3.47 2.85 6.89
CA GLN A 330 -4.46 3.35 7.85
C GLN A 330 -4.07 3.04 9.31
N TYR A 331 -3.35 1.94 9.56
CA TYR A 331 -2.99 1.49 10.91
C TYR A 331 -1.50 1.66 11.23
N TYR A 332 -0.63 1.72 10.22
CA TYR A 332 0.82 1.78 10.37
C TYR A 332 1.45 2.92 9.55
N PRO A 333 2.58 3.47 10.01
CA PRO A 333 3.38 4.41 9.24
C PRO A 333 3.97 3.81 7.95
N SER A 334 4.56 4.69 7.13
CA SER A 334 5.33 4.27 5.96
C SER A 334 6.45 3.30 6.32
N LEU A 335 6.75 2.35 5.43
CA LEU A 335 7.86 1.40 5.59
C LEU A 335 9.23 2.09 5.68
N SER A 336 9.37 3.30 5.13
CA SER A 336 10.59 4.10 5.22
C SER A 336 10.70 4.89 6.53
N SER A 337 9.61 4.99 7.31
CA SER A 337 9.60 5.71 8.58
C SER A 337 10.48 5.00 9.62
N ILE A 338 11.07 5.77 10.54
CA ILE A 338 11.84 5.24 11.67
C ILE A 338 10.93 4.36 12.56
N ASN A 339 9.66 4.74 12.70
CA ASN A 339 8.68 4.04 13.53
C ASN A 339 7.76 3.10 12.73
N CYS A 340 8.21 2.58 11.58
CA CYS A 340 7.42 1.69 10.72
C CYS A 340 6.88 0.43 11.44
N HIS A 341 7.60 -0.04 12.46
CA HIS A 341 7.24 -1.22 13.25
C HIS A 341 6.09 -0.98 14.24
N GLN A 342 5.69 0.26 14.52
CA GLN A 342 4.67 0.56 15.53
C GLN A 342 3.35 1.01 14.88
N PRO A 343 2.20 0.49 15.35
CA PRO A 343 0.90 0.98 14.88
C PRO A 343 0.59 2.37 15.44
N TYR A 344 -0.30 3.11 14.78
CA TYR A 344 -0.79 4.39 15.27
C TYR A 344 -1.59 4.23 16.58
N ILE A 345 -1.41 5.21 17.47
CA ILE A 345 -2.21 5.33 18.70
C ILE A 345 -3.55 5.95 18.32
N ARG A 346 -4.67 5.25 18.57
CA ARG A 346 -6.01 5.84 18.38
C ARG A 346 -6.17 7.09 19.25
N ILE A 347 -6.78 8.15 18.71
CA ILE A 347 -6.89 9.47 19.34
C ILE A 347 -7.45 9.39 20.77
N CYS A 348 -8.40 8.50 21.05
CA CYS A 348 -8.93 8.30 22.40
C CYS A 348 -7.86 7.83 23.42
N ASP A 349 -6.91 7.00 23.00
CA ASP A 349 -5.82 6.55 23.86
C ASP A 349 -4.77 7.67 24.04
N ARG A 350 -4.64 8.59 23.07
CA ARG A 350 -3.79 9.78 23.18
C ARG A 350 -4.36 10.76 24.21
N LEU A 351 -5.64 11.09 24.12
CA LEU A 351 -6.31 11.99 25.07
C LEU A 351 -6.22 11.45 26.50
N LYS A 352 -6.45 10.15 26.71
CA LYS A 352 -6.30 9.54 28.04
C LYS A 352 -4.87 9.64 28.59
N LYS A 353 -3.85 9.46 27.74
CA LYS A 353 -2.45 9.58 28.16
C LYS A 353 -2.11 11.01 28.57
N THR A 354 -2.57 11.99 27.79
CA THR A 354 -2.40 13.42 28.12
C THR A 354 -3.12 13.79 29.42
N ASP A 355 -4.35 13.32 29.60
CA ASP A 355 -5.18 13.56 30.80
C ASP A 355 -4.54 12.95 32.06
N THR A 356 -4.01 11.72 31.95
CA THR A 356 -3.28 11.07 33.05
C THR A 356 -1.99 11.81 33.39
N GLN A 357 -1.27 12.33 32.39
CA GLN A 357 -0.05 13.11 32.61
C GLN A 357 -0.35 14.46 33.27
N LEU A 358 -1.39 15.17 32.81
CA LEU A 358 -1.84 16.42 33.42
C LEU A 358 -2.29 16.22 34.87
N HIS A 359 -3.06 15.17 35.16
CA HIS A 359 -3.45 14.84 36.54
C HIS A 359 -2.25 14.49 37.44
N SER A 360 -1.25 13.75 36.92
CA SER A 360 -0.04 13.44 37.70
C SER A 360 0.83 14.68 37.99
N GLN A 361 0.89 15.64 37.05
CA GLN A 361 1.63 16.89 37.25
C GLN A 361 0.91 17.82 38.23
N SER A 362 -0.42 17.91 38.15
CA SER A 362 -1.21 18.73 39.08
C SER A 362 -1.20 18.17 40.51
N ALA A 363 -1.13 16.84 40.68
CA ALA A 363 -1.01 16.21 42.00
C ALA A 363 0.39 16.39 42.61
N GLY A 364 1.46 16.43 41.80
CA GLY A 364 2.82 16.72 42.26
C GLY A 364 3.01 18.16 42.73
N LEU A 365 2.37 19.13 42.06
CA LEU A 365 2.41 20.55 42.46
C LEU A 365 1.68 20.82 43.78
N LEU A 366 0.55 20.15 44.04
CA LEU A 366 -0.17 20.29 45.31
C LEU A 366 0.61 19.69 46.50
N SER A 367 1.43 18.66 46.28
CA SER A 367 2.29 18.11 47.33
C SER A 367 3.54 18.94 47.63
N GLU A 368 3.97 19.83 46.73
CA GLU A 368 5.10 20.75 46.98
C GLU A 368 4.64 22.03 47.72
N GLU A 369 3.41 22.49 47.51
CA GLU A 369 2.86 23.63 48.26
C GLU A 369 2.61 23.30 49.75
N ASP A 370 2.18 22.08 50.07
CA ASP A 370 1.94 21.66 51.47
C ASP A 370 3.24 21.48 52.28
N VAL A 371 4.39 21.22 51.64
CA VAL A 371 5.69 21.15 52.36
C VAL A 371 6.27 22.55 52.62
N SER A 372 5.89 23.55 51.83
CA SER A 372 6.40 24.92 51.99
C SER A 372 5.70 25.77 53.05
N ASN A 373 4.56 25.31 53.58
CA ASN A 373 3.77 26.05 54.58
C ASN A 373 4.05 25.65 56.04
N ASP A 374 4.85 24.60 56.29
CA ASP A 374 5.19 24.17 57.66
C ASP A 374 6.45 24.88 58.23
N ASP A 375 7.18 25.67 57.45
CA ASP A 375 8.41 26.36 57.88
C ASP A 375 8.21 27.83 58.32
N ILE A 376 6.97 28.33 58.44
CA ILE A 376 6.67 29.72 58.88
C ILE A 376 5.85 29.76 60.18
N SER A 377 6.10 28.84 61.10
CA SER A 377 5.62 28.98 62.48
C SER A 377 6.61 28.44 63.51
N ASN A 378 7.60 29.24 63.87
CA ASN A 378 8.30 29.16 65.16
C ASN A 378 8.87 30.52 65.57
#